data_AF-A0AAF0LWV6-F1
#
_entry.id   AF-A0AAF0LWV6-F1
#
_cell.length_a   1.000
_cell.length_b   1.000
_cell.length_c   1.000
_cell.angle_alpha   90.00
_cell.angle_beta   90.00
_cell.angle_gamma   90.00
#
_symmetry.space_group_name_H-M   'P 1'
#
loop_
_entity.id
_entity.type
_entity.pdbx_description
1 polymer ?
#
loop_
_entity_poly.entity_id
_entity_poly.type
_entity_poly.pdbx_seq_one_letter_code
_entity_poly.pdbx_strand_id
1 'polypeptide(L)'
;MYDESNTTEEPIEFADFNAKLLVLDVLCYDLDVLEPYDGEDDEDQRDEDLDVEGQDDRARQYYDDLDLLPSHLSLVTELTVDTDLEVLQDVHPGWDGSDDRYDPQNWDDVLDLPALTTVYAAAPLPAHVIERLSAKGVEVRSA
;
A
#
# COMPACT_ATOMS: atom_id res chain seq x y z
N MET A 1 36.77 -4.01 -10.31
CA MET A 1 35.87 -5.18 -10.42
C MET A 1 34.64 -4.81 -9.63
N TYR A 2 33.72 -4.07 -10.27
CA TYR A 2 32.39 -3.86 -9.72
C TYR A 2 31.50 -4.82 -10.51
N ASP A 3 30.97 -5.81 -9.82
CA ASP A 3 29.99 -6.73 -10.37
C ASP A 3 28.66 -5.98 -10.33
N GLU A 4 28.39 -5.22 -11.40
CA GLU A 4 27.08 -4.62 -11.65
C GLU A 4 26.17 -5.73 -12.19
N SER A 5 25.80 -6.67 -11.31
CA SER A 5 24.63 -7.51 -11.53
C SER A 5 23.40 -6.63 -11.30
N ASN A 6 23.18 -5.68 -12.21
CA ASN A 6 21.95 -4.92 -12.30
C ASN A 6 20.89 -5.88 -12.85
N THR A 7 20.36 -6.74 -11.99
CA THR A 7 19.14 -7.47 -12.29
C THR A 7 18.06 -6.42 -12.32
N THR A 8 17.72 -5.95 -13.53
CA THR A 8 16.57 -5.08 -13.75
C THR A 8 15.33 -5.91 -13.43
N GLU A 9 14.89 -5.88 -12.18
CA GLU A 9 13.63 -6.50 -11.80
C GLU A 9 12.50 -5.78 -12.52
N GLU A 10 11.50 -6.53 -12.99
CA GLU A 10 10.31 -5.93 -13.60
C GLU A 10 9.34 -5.47 -12.50
N PRO A 11 8.73 -4.27 -12.62
CA PRO A 11 7.70 -3.83 -11.70
C PRO A 11 6.52 -4.79 -11.64
N ILE A 12 5.92 -4.90 -10.46
CA ILE A 12 4.74 -5.71 -10.20
C ILE A 12 3.50 -4.81 -10.30
N GLU A 13 2.57 -5.21 -11.16
CA GLU A 13 1.24 -4.60 -11.22
C GLU A 13 0.35 -5.18 -10.12
N PHE A 14 -0.19 -4.33 -9.27
CA PHE A 14 -1.18 -4.72 -8.26
C PHE A 14 -2.56 -4.85 -8.91
N ALA A 15 -3.29 -5.90 -8.54
CA ALA A 15 -4.66 -6.11 -8.98
C ALA A 15 -5.65 -5.16 -8.30
N ASP A 16 -5.26 -4.57 -7.17
CA ASP A 16 -6.06 -3.63 -6.39
C ASP A 16 -5.20 -2.49 -5.83
N PHE A 17 -5.62 -1.25 -6.10
CA PHE A 17 -4.92 -0.05 -5.68
C PHE A 17 -4.89 0.11 -4.15
N ASN A 18 -5.99 -0.22 -3.46
CA ASN A 18 -6.05 -0.13 -2.00
C ASN A 18 -5.12 -1.16 -1.36
N ALA A 19 -4.99 -2.35 -1.94
CA ALA A 19 -3.97 -3.33 -1.53
C ALA A 19 -2.55 -2.79 -1.74
N LYS A 20 -2.30 -2.07 -2.84
CA LYS A 20 -1.03 -1.38 -3.10
C LYS A 20 -0.72 -0.35 -2.03
N LEU A 21 -1.71 0.46 -1.62
CA LEU A 21 -1.54 1.47 -0.57
C LEU A 21 -1.10 0.84 0.75
N LEU A 22 -1.66 -0.30 1.17
CA LEU A 22 -1.21 -0.99 2.40
C LEU A 22 0.27 -1.37 2.37
N VAL A 23 0.79 -1.75 1.20
CA VAL A 23 2.20 -2.09 0.99
C VAL A 23 3.07 -0.84 0.94
N LEU A 24 2.60 0.21 0.27
CA LEU A 24 3.28 1.49 0.17
C LEU A 24 3.41 2.17 1.53
N ASP A 25 2.39 2.05 2.39
CA ASP A 25 2.46 2.57 3.75
C ASP A 25 3.69 2.02 4.50
N VAL A 26 3.87 0.70 4.48
CA VAL A 26 5.04 0.05 5.08
C VAL A 26 6.34 0.50 4.41
N LEU A 27 6.37 0.55 3.07
CA LEU A 27 7.60 0.88 2.34
C LEU A 27 8.03 2.35 2.50
N CYS A 28 7.08 3.27 2.57
CA CYS A 28 7.34 4.70 2.69
C CYS A 28 7.52 5.14 4.15
N TYR A 29 6.63 4.69 5.05
CA TYR A 29 6.54 5.21 6.41
C TYR A 29 7.23 4.33 7.45
N ASP A 30 7.11 3.01 7.37
CA ASP A 30 7.76 2.12 8.34
C ASP A 30 9.23 1.84 8.00
N LEU A 31 9.53 1.64 6.71
CA LEU A 31 10.84 1.17 6.24
C LEU A 31 11.71 2.25 5.60
N ASP A 32 11.14 3.40 5.21
CA ASP A 32 11.87 4.52 4.55
C ASP A 32 12.62 4.04 3.28
N VAL A 33 12.02 3.12 2.53
CA VAL A 33 12.60 2.52 1.30
C VAL A 33 12.17 3.29 0.05
N LEU A 34 10.94 3.83 0.08
CA LEU A 34 10.38 4.68 -0.96
C LEU A 34 10.03 6.03 -0.35
N GLU A 35 10.09 7.08 -1.17
CA GLU A 35 9.71 8.42 -0.73
C GLU A 35 8.17 8.51 -0.71
N PRO A 36 7.55 9.03 0.37
CA PRO A 36 6.13 9.33 0.37
C PRO A 36 5.82 10.58 -0.47
N TYR A 37 4.55 10.77 -0.81
CA TYR A 37 4.07 12.01 -1.43
C TYR A 37 4.22 13.19 -0.45
N ASP A 38 4.96 14.23 -0.82
CA ASP A 38 5.23 15.39 0.04
C ASP A 38 4.41 16.65 -0.32
N GLY A 39 3.67 16.60 -1.42
CA GLY A 39 2.89 17.74 -1.92
C GLY A 39 3.71 18.92 -2.46
N GLU A 40 5.05 18.82 -2.50
CA GLU A 40 5.94 19.90 -2.93
C GLU A 40 6.17 19.93 -4.46
N ASP A 41 5.90 18.82 -5.16
CA ASP A 41 5.97 18.76 -6.63
C ASP A 41 4.68 19.34 -7.27
N ASP A 42 4.83 20.56 -7.82
CA ASP A 42 3.97 21.28 -8.76
C ASP A 42 2.68 21.93 -8.22
N GLU A 43 2.75 23.19 -7.77
CA GLU A 43 1.59 24.07 -7.52
C GLU A 43 0.70 24.35 -8.78
N ASP A 44 1.09 23.90 -9.98
CA ASP A 44 0.59 24.46 -11.26
C ASP A 44 -0.34 23.56 -12.12
N GLN A 45 -0.66 22.33 -11.71
CA GLN A 45 -1.53 21.43 -12.50
C GLN A 45 -2.56 20.70 -11.62
N ARG A 46 -3.63 21.39 -11.21
CA ARG A 46 -4.82 20.71 -10.69
C ARG A 46 -5.66 20.30 -11.89
N ASP A 47 -5.50 19.07 -12.35
CA ASP A 47 -6.48 18.49 -13.27
C ASP A 47 -7.75 18.20 -12.46
N GLU A 48 -8.84 18.84 -12.86
CA GLU A 48 -10.16 18.82 -12.18
C GLU A 48 -10.96 17.54 -12.51
N ASP A 49 -10.30 16.46 -12.89
CA ASP A 49 -10.95 15.25 -13.40
C ASP A 49 -10.59 14.06 -12.51
N LEU A 50 -11.32 13.92 -11.38
CA LEU A 50 -11.85 12.69 -10.74
C LEU A 50 -12.48 13.07 -9.37
N ASP A 51 -13.63 13.75 -9.40
CA ASP A 51 -14.29 14.42 -8.26
C ASP A 51 -14.84 13.45 -7.17
N VAL A 52 -13.94 12.85 -6.36
CA VAL A 52 -14.27 12.30 -5.04
C VAL A 52 -14.00 13.40 -4.01
N GLU A 53 -15.05 13.84 -3.30
CA GLU A 53 -14.97 14.97 -2.37
C GLU A 53 -13.87 14.73 -1.30
N GLY A 54 -12.82 15.57 -1.34
CA GLY A 54 -11.73 15.58 -0.38
C GLY A 54 -10.53 14.69 -0.72
N GLN A 55 -10.60 13.89 -1.78
CA GLN A 55 -9.47 13.11 -2.27
C GLN A 55 -8.44 14.01 -2.98
N ASP A 56 -7.15 13.75 -2.75
CA ASP A 56 -6.05 14.36 -3.50
C ASP A 56 -5.66 13.44 -4.67
N ASP A 57 -6.08 13.83 -5.88
CA ASP A 57 -5.82 13.06 -7.10
C ASP A 57 -4.33 12.96 -7.44
N ARG A 58 -3.50 13.91 -6.99
CA ARG A 58 -2.07 13.89 -7.27
C ARG A 58 -1.34 12.91 -6.37
N ALA A 59 -1.66 12.91 -5.07
CA ALA A 59 -1.16 11.89 -4.16
C ALA A 59 -1.58 10.50 -4.64
N ARG A 60 -2.86 10.35 -5.06
CA ARG A 60 -3.35 9.10 -5.64
C ARG A 60 -2.55 8.69 -6.87
N GLN A 61 -2.35 9.59 -7.82
CA GLN A 61 -1.62 9.32 -9.05
C GLN A 61 -0.16 8.98 -8.76
N TYR A 62 0.49 9.72 -7.85
CA TYR A 62 1.85 9.45 -7.41
C TYR A 62 2.01 8.01 -6.92
N TYR A 63 1.13 7.57 -6.02
CA TYR A 63 1.15 6.20 -5.51
C TYR A 63 0.77 5.16 -6.56
N ASP A 64 -0.08 5.51 -7.53
CA ASP A 64 -0.42 4.62 -8.66
C ASP A 64 0.79 4.43 -9.61
N ASP A 65 1.53 5.50 -9.87
CA ASP A 65 2.71 5.54 -10.76
C ASP A 65 3.99 4.97 -10.10
N LEU A 66 4.02 4.81 -8.77
CA LEU A 66 5.18 4.22 -8.08
C LEU A 66 5.39 2.74 -8.47
N ASP A 67 6.54 2.46 -9.07
CA ASP A 67 6.96 1.10 -9.43
C ASP A 67 7.37 0.30 -8.19
N LEU A 68 6.66 -0.79 -7.92
CA LEU A 68 7.01 -1.74 -6.86
C LEU A 68 7.76 -2.94 -7.44
N LEU A 69 8.99 -3.15 -6.99
CA LEU A 69 9.83 -4.26 -7.40
C LEU A 69 9.64 -5.48 -6.47
N PRO A 70 9.88 -6.71 -6.96
CA PRO A 70 9.88 -7.92 -6.13
C PRO A 70 10.79 -7.83 -4.89
N SER A 71 11.93 -7.14 -5.03
CA SER A 71 12.82 -6.84 -3.91
C SER A 71 12.18 -5.95 -2.85
N HIS A 72 11.36 -4.96 -3.21
CA HIS A 72 10.58 -4.17 -2.25
C HIS A 72 9.57 -5.05 -1.50
N LEU A 73 8.81 -5.88 -2.21
CA LEU A 73 7.81 -6.77 -1.58
C LEU A 73 8.44 -7.78 -0.62
N SER A 74 9.70 -8.14 -0.85
CA SER A 74 10.47 -9.04 0.02
C SER A 74 10.89 -8.41 1.35
N LEU A 75 10.78 -7.08 1.48
CA LEU A 75 11.05 -6.36 2.73
C LEU A 75 9.83 -6.32 3.65
N VAL A 76 8.62 -6.49 3.12
CA VAL A 76 7.36 -6.38 3.87
C VAL A 76 7.11 -7.66 4.66
N THR A 77 7.54 -7.64 5.94
CA THR A 77 7.34 -8.76 6.88
C THR A 77 6.12 -8.59 7.78
N GLU A 78 5.72 -7.35 8.00
CA GLU A 78 4.57 -6.93 8.79
C GLU A 78 3.76 -5.94 7.97
N LEU A 79 2.44 -5.99 8.06
CA LEU A 79 1.54 -5.10 7.33
C LEU A 79 0.35 -4.72 8.22
N THR A 80 -0.06 -3.46 8.15
CA THR A 80 -1.19 -2.93 8.92
C THR A 80 -2.38 -2.67 8.00
N VAL A 81 -3.57 -3.06 8.42
CA VAL A 81 -4.85 -2.77 7.78
C VAL A 81 -5.65 -1.90 8.76
N ASP A 82 -5.59 -0.60 8.54
CA ASP A 82 -6.20 0.43 9.37
C ASP A 82 -6.67 1.60 8.48
N THR A 83 -7.60 2.40 8.99
CA THR A 83 -8.02 3.67 8.38
C THR A 83 -7.08 4.82 8.74
N ASP A 84 -6.27 4.65 9.79
CA ASP A 84 -5.34 5.68 10.30
C ASP A 84 -3.95 5.67 9.62
N LEU A 85 -3.78 4.88 8.54
CA LEU A 85 -2.50 4.81 7.80
C LEU A 85 -2.10 6.16 7.21
N GLU A 86 -0.82 6.51 7.31
CA GLU A 86 -0.27 7.76 6.79
C GLU A 86 -0.50 7.92 5.28
N VAL A 87 -0.32 6.86 4.50
CA VAL A 87 -0.54 6.90 3.04
C VAL A 87 -1.99 7.28 2.68
N LEU A 88 -2.97 6.97 3.54
CA LEU A 88 -4.37 7.33 3.32
C LEU A 88 -4.62 8.80 3.61
N GLN A 89 -3.86 9.40 4.53
CA GLN A 89 -3.92 10.84 4.79
C GLN A 89 -3.28 11.65 3.66
N ASP A 90 -2.33 11.09 2.93
CA ASP A 90 -1.82 11.73 1.71
C ASP A 90 -2.87 11.71 0.60
N VAL A 91 -3.45 10.53 0.33
CA VAL A 91 -4.43 10.34 -0.75
C VAL A 91 -5.76 11.03 -0.43
N HIS A 92 -6.12 11.14 0.84
CA HIS A 92 -7.35 11.80 1.25
C HIS A 92 -7.18 12.49 2.61
N PRO A 93 -6.62 13.71 2.61
CA PRO A 93 -6.39 14.47 3.83
C PRO A 93 -7.69 14.68 4.63
N GLY A 94 -7.67 14.26 5.90
CA GLY A 94 -8.80 14.42 6.81
C GLY A 94 -9.93 13.40 6.64
N TRP A 95 -9.73 12.34 5.83
CA TRP A 95 -10.61 11.18 5.87
C TRP A 95 -10.49 10.49 7.23
N ASP A 96 -11.64 10.14 7.80
CA ASP A 96 -11.78 9.61 9.16
C ASP A 96 -12.13 8.12 9.20
N GLY A 97 -12.00 7.42 8.06
CA GLY A 97 -12.38 6.00 7.98
C GLY A 97 -13.90 5.76 8.04
N SER A 98 -14.73 6.77 7.78
CA SER A 98 -16.19 6.64 7.92
C SER A 98 -16.87 5.72 6.91
N ASP A 99 -16.18 5.31 5.85
CA ASP A 99 -16.66 4.35 4.86
C ASP A 99 -15.59 3.34 4.44
N ASP A 100 -15.94 2.45 3.51
CA ASP A 100 -15.13 1.32 3.05
C ASP A 100 -14.38 1.61 1.75
N ARG A 101 -14.22 2.88 1.36
CA ARG A 101 -13.67 3.24 0.03
C ARG A 101 -12.21 2.80 -0.16
N TYR A 102 -11.44 2.73 0.92
CA TYR A 102 -10.04 2.31 0.93
C TYR A 102 -9.87 0.85 1.40
N ASP A 103 -10.95 0.09 1.55
CA ASP A 103 -10.86 -1.34 1.81
C ASP A 103 -10.40 -2.08 0.54
N PRO A 104 -9.39 -2.96 0.62
CA PRO A 104 -9.00 -3.80 -0.53
C PRO A 104 -10.13 -4.72 -0.96
N GLN A 105 -10.45 -4.68 -2.25
CA GLN A 105 -11.43 -5.56 -2.89
C GLN A 105 -10.77 -6.84 -3.43
N ASN A 106 -9.49 -6.76 -3.80
CA ASN A 106 -8.62 -7.90 -4.05
C ASN A 106 -7.49 -7.97 -3.02
N TRP A 107 -7.29 -9.17 -2.46
CA TRP A 107 -6.26 -9.45 -1.45
C TRP A 107 -5.13 -10.33 -1.97
N ASP A 108 -5.20 -10.80 -3.23
CA ASP A 108 -4.23 -11.76 -3.77
C ASP A 108 -2.81 -11.22 -3.69
N ASP A 109 -2.57 -9.94 -3.99
CA ASP A 109 -1.23 -9.33 -3.94
C ASP A 109 -0.64 -9.31 -2.51
N VAL A 110 -1.46 -8.94 -1.51
CA VAL A 110 -1.06 -9.00 -0.07
C VAL A 110 -0.84 -10.43 0.36
N LEU A 111 -1.74 -11.33 -0.06
CA LEU A 111 -1.64 -12.76 0.22
C LEU A 111 -0.45 -13.40 -0.46
N ASP A 112 0.12 -12.83 -1.52
CA ASP A 112 1.26 -13.34 -2.25
C ASP A 112 2.60 -12.70 -1.83
N LEU A 113 2.58 -11.74 -0.90
CA LEU A 113 3.79 -11.18 -0.31
C LEU A 113 4.71 -12.31 0.21
N PRO A 114 6.00 -12.32 -0.21
CA PRO A 114 6.88 -13.47 -0.02
C PRO A 114 7.44 -13.57 1.40
N ALA A 115 7.55 -12.44 2.10
CA ALA A 115 8.15 -12.34 3.43
C ALA A 115 7.14 -12.03 4.55
N LEU A 116 5.86 -11.88 4.23
CA LEU A 116 4.82 -11.50 5.19
C LEU A 116 4.67 -12.57 6.27
N THR A 117 4.72 -12.14 7.53
CA THR A 117 4.59 -13.01 8.72
C THR A 117 3.50 -12.55 9.68
N THR A 118 3.19 -11.26 9.72
CA THR A 118 2.17 -10.71 10.60
C THR A 118 1.31 -9.68 9.86
N VAL A 119 0.00 -9.73 10.06
CA VAL A 119 -0.94 -8.69 9.66
C VAL A 119 -1.60 -8.12 10.91
N TYR A 120 -1.49 -6.82 11.14
CA TYR A 120 -2.22 -6.08 12.16
C TYR A 120 -3.48 -5.52 11.52
N ALA A 121 -4.65 -5.78 12.08
CA ALA A 121 -5.91 -5.32 11.53
C ALA A 121 -6.75 -4.61 12.61
N ALA A 122 -7.14 -3.36 12.34
CA ALA A 122 -8.01 -2.59 13.23
C ALA A 122 -9.46 -3.09 13.23
N ALA A 123 -9.89 -3.65 12.09
CA ALA A 123 -11.19 -4.28 11.91
C ALA A 123 -11.06 -5.76 11.50
N PRO A 124 -12.09 -6.60 11.71
CA PRO A 124 -12.06 -7.98 11.26
C PRO A 124 -11.91 -8.11 9.74
N LEU A 125 -10.85 -8.77 9.29
CA LEU A 125 -10.63 -9.08 7.88
C LEU A 125 -11.68 -10.09 7.35
N PRO A 126 -11.93 -10.14 6.03
CA PRO A 126 -12.81 -11.14 5.44
C PRO A 126 -12.36 -12.56 5.79
N ALA A 127 -13.30 -13.45 6.13
CA ALA A 127 -13.00 -14.80 6.61
C ALA A 127 -12.07 -15.59 5.66
N HIS A 128 -12.30 -15.48 4.35
CA HIS A 128 -11.49 -16.15 3.33
C HIS A 128 -10.04 -15.64 3.29
N VAL A 129 -9.80 -14.35 3.61
CA VAL A 129 -8.46 -13.76 3.71
C VAL A 129 -7.74 -14.32 4.94
N ILE A 130 -8.43 -14.36 6.10
CA ILE A 130 -7.88 -14.94 7.34
C ILE A 130 -7.50 -16.41 7.14
N GLU A 131 -8.35 -17.20 6.48
CA GLU A 131 -8.05 -18.59 6.17
C GLU A 131 -6.80 -18.75 5.29
N ARG A 132 -6.63 -17.89 4.28
CA ARG A 132 -5.46 -17.89 3.38
C ARG A 132 -4.18 -17.44 4.09
N LEU A 133 -4.24 -16.39 4.91
CA LEU A 133 -3.12 -15.93 5.74
C LEU A 133 -2.66 -17.04 6.69
N SER A 134 -3.62 -17.65 7.41
CA SER A 134 -3.36 -18.76 8.33
C SER A 134 -2.75 -19.98 7.62
N ALA A 135 -3.22 -20.31 6.42
CA ALA A 135 -2.66 -21.40 5.62
C ALA A 135 -1.19 -21.15 5.19
N LYS A 136 -0.79 -19.89 5.06
CA LYS A 136 0.61 -19.48 4.80
C LYS A 136 1.44 -19.36 6.08
N GLY A 137 0.84 -19.53 7.26
CA GLY A 137 1.50 -19.33 8.55
C GLY A 137 1.64 -17.87 8.96
N VAL A 138 0.88 -16.96 8.34
CA VAL A 138 0.82 -15.54 8.70
C VAL A 138 -0.11 -15.35 9.89
N GLU A 139 0.37 -14.66 10.93
CA GLU A 139 -0.40 -14.34 12.12
C GLU A 139 -1.27 -13.11 11.87
N VAL A 140 -2.55 -13.16 12.27
CA VAL A 140 -3.43 -11.97 12.27
C VAL A 140 -3.60 -11.49 13.70
N ARG A 141 -3.28 -10.22 13.95
CA ARG A 141 -3.33 -9.54 15.25
C ARG A 141 -4.22 -8.31 15.16
N SER A 142 -4.75 -7.85 16.30
CA SER A 142 -5.38 -6.53 16.36
C SER A 142 -4.30 -5.46 16.28
N ALA A 143 -4.52 -4.42 15.46
CA ALA A 143 -3.73 -3.19 15.48
C ALA A 143 -3.91 -2.43 16.81
#